data_AF-A0A7J4HVH0-F1
#
_entry.id   AF-A0A7J4HVH0-F1
#
_cell.length_a   1.000
_cell.length_b   1.000
_cell.length_c   1.000
_cell.angle_alpha   90.00
_cell.angle_beta   90.00
_cell.angle_gamma   90.00
#
_symmetry.space_group_name_H-M   'P 1'
#
loop_
_entity.id
_entity.type
_entity.pdbx_description
1 polymer ?
#
loop_
_entity_poly.entity_id
_entity_poly.type
_entity_poly.pdbx_seq_one_letter_code
_entity_poly.pdbx_strand_id
1 'polypeptide(L)'
;MIVQERTTEVKTEIEKFRSLPLETSAEELSSRVAYAEERYYSALSWMQFFKMDGKKFLMDREQLRNSCIQKISEAQEWSNYVGIYIGNLMLININEKIERAQKMSQQEEYPVCLITASQAKADANAIFSSIGLNDGAIQEFLNSKQKAVERVIAANSAEGIFPILGYSYYQYAQSLQQKDKFTSLVYLEYALEMSDLSIYFPEENLASSVTPSNFFQAPYFLVLEGIVLGVIGTLLVFYIHKSIYRKSKPPRKILI
;
A
#
# COMPACT_ATOMS: atom_id res chain seq x y z
N MET A 1 6.51 9.99 0.32
CA MET A 1 6.92 8.99 -0.69
C MET A 1 7.31 9.63 -2.02
N ILE A 2 6.40 10.18 -2.82
CA ILE A 2 6.75 10.72 -4.16
C ILE A 2 7.77 11.86 -4.14
N VAL A 3 7.66 12.81 -3.21
CA VAL A 3 8.61 13.92 -3.10
C VAL A 3 10.02 13.40 -2.76
N GLN A 4 10.10 12.35 -1.95
CA GLN A 4 11.36 11.69 -1.65
C GLN A 4 11.92 11.01 -2.91
N GLU A 5 11.10 10.30 -3.67
CA GLU A 5 11.54 9.68 -4.94
C GLU A 5 12.09 10.75 -5.90
N ARG A 6 11.35 11.83 -6.15
CA ARG A 6 11.78 12.91 -7.04
C ARG A 6 13.08 13.58 -6.59
N THR A 7 13.22 13.85 -5.29
CA THR A 7 14.44 14.48 -4.76
C THR A 7 15.63 13.52 -4.78
N THR A 8 15.41 12.20 -4.61
CA THR A 8 16.44 11.18 -4.80
C THR A 8 16.88 11.11 -6.27
N GLU A 9 15.96 11.20 -7.24
CA GLU A 9 16.32 11.27 -8.67
C GLU A 9 17.16 12.51 -8.99
N VAL A 10 16.79 13.68 -8.46
CA VAL A 10 17.58 14.91 -8.62
C VAL A 10 19.02 14.70 -8.11
N LYS A 11 19.18 14.13 -6.92
CA LYS A 11 20.52 13.84 -6.37
C LYS A 11 21.30 12.88 -7.26
N THR A 12 20.67 11.80 -7.71
CA THR A 12 21.30 10.80 -8.59
C THR A 12 21.76 11.43 -9.90
N GLU A 13 20.95 12.29 -10.53
CA GLU A 13 21.35 12.93 -11.79
C GLU A 13 22.43 13.99 -11.60
N ILE A 14 22.43 14.72 -10.47
CA ILE A 14 23.53 15.62 -10.12
C ILE A 14 24.85 14.84 -9.89
N GLU A 15 24.79 13.69 -9.22
CA GLU A 15 25.95 12.81 -9.01
C GLU A 15 26.49 12.27 -10.34
N LYS A 16 25.60 11.77 -11.21
CA LYS A 16 25.98 11.35 -12.57
C LYS A 16 26.61 12.49 -13.34
N PHE A 17 25.99 13.67 -13.33
CA PHE A 17 26.50 14.87 -14.00
C PHE A 17 27.93 15.21 -13.54
N ARG A 18 28.21 15.16 -12.23
CA ARG A 18 29.55 15.41 -11.67
C ARG A 18 30.59 14.37 -12.07
N SER A 19 30.16 13.15 -12.40
CA SER A 19 31.03 12.05 -12.80
C SER A 19 31.31 11.98 -14.30
N LEU A 20 30.72 12.88 -15.10
CA LEU A 20 30.85 12.85 -16.55
C LEU A 20 32.25 13.28 -17.01
N PRO A 21 32.80 12.64 -18.07
CA PRO A 21 34.04 13.09 -18.70
C PRO A 21 33.92 14.51 -19.26
N LEU A 22 35.05 15.23 -19.31
CA LEU A 22 35.13 16.58 -19.89
C LEU A 22 34.76 16.64 -21.38
N GLU A 23 34.84 15.51 -22.08
CA GLU A 23 34.51 15.39 -23.52
C GLU A 23 33.02 15.13 -23.78
N THR A 24 32.19 15.08 -22.73
CA THR A 24 30.74 14.84 -22.87
C THR A 24 30.07 15.94 -23.69
N SER A 25 29.16 15.57 -24.58
CA SER A 25 28.48 16.53 -25.46
C SER A 25 27.63 17.52 -24.67
N ALA A 26 27.53 18.75 -25.17
CA ALA A 26 26.68 19.79 -24.58
C ALA A 26 25.20 19.37 -24.51
N GLU A 27 24.75 18.56 -25.46
CA GLU A 27 23.38 18.02 -25.51
C GLU A 27 23.11 17.05 -24.36
N GLU A 28 24.03 16.11 -24.09
CA GLU A 28 23.88 15.17 -22.97
C GLU A 28 23.90 15.91 -21.62
N LEU A 29 24.82 16.88 -21.47
CA LEU A 29 24.90 17.71 -20.28
C LEU A 29 23.60 18.50 -20.06
N SER A 30 23.07 19.13 -21.11
CA SER A 30 21.83 19.91 -21.05
C SER A 30 20.62 19.02 -20.73
N SER A 31 20.53 17.85 -21.36
CA SER A 31 19.45 16.88 -21.15
C SER A 31 19.37 16.42 -19.69
N ARG A 32 20.52 16.11 -19.07
CA ARG A 32 20.58 15.68 -17.66
C ARG A 32 20.18 16.79 -16.69
N VAL A 33 20.66 18.01 -16.91
CA VAL A 33 20.32 19.15 -16.08
C VAL A 33 18.83 19.49 -16.21
N ALA A 34 18.30 19.52 -17.45
CA ALA A 34 16.88 19.74 -17.70
C ALA A 34 16.01 18.67 -17.04
N TYR A 35 16.40 17.39 -17.12
CA TYR A 35 15.69 16.32 -16.43
C TYR A 35 15.69 16.52 -14.91
N ALA A 36 16.85 16.82 -14.32
CA ALA A 36 16.95 17.09 -12.88
C ALA A 36 16.10 18.29 -12.46
N GLU A 37 16.08 19.36 -13.24
CA GLU A 37 15.24 20.54 -13.03
C GLU A 37 13.74 20.18 -13.05
N GLU A 38 13.30 19.44 -14.07
CA GLU A 38 11.91 18.97 -14.18
C GLU A 38 11.51 18.09 -12.98
N ARG A 39 12.39 17.19 -12.52
CA ARG A 39 12.12 16.39 -11.31
C ARG A 39 12.05 17.25 -10.05
N TYR A 40 12.87 18.28 -9.95
CA TYR A 40 12.84 19.22 -8.82
C TYR A 40 11.54 20.03 -8.77
N TYR A 41 11.13 20.66 -9.88
CA TYR A 41 9.86 21.39 -9.93
C TYR A 41 8.64 20.49 -9.81
N SER A 42 8.73 19.26 -10.30
CA SER A 42 7.72 18.23 -10.02
C SER A 42 7.61 18.01 -8.51
N ALA A 43 8.72 17.81 -7.80
CA ALA A 43 8.71 17.63 -6.35
C ALA A 43 8.03 18.80 -5.63
N LEU A 44 8.36 20.05 -6.02
CA LEU A 44 7.74 21.25 -5.45
C LEU A 44 6.23 21.30 -5.70
N SER A 45 5.79 20.96 -6.90
CA SER A 45 4.36 20.89 -7.24
C SER A 45 3.67 19.81 -6.41
N TRP A 46 4.31 18.64 -6.26
CA TRP A 46 3.80 17.53 -5.46
C TRP A 46 3.66 17.86 -3.98
N MET A 47 4.53 18.71 -3.42
CA MET A 47 4.42 19.13 -2.02
C MET A 47 3.14 19.92 -1.73
N GLN A 48 2.55 20.59 -2.73
CA GLN A 48 1.33 21.37 -2.53
C GLN A 48 0.15 20.49 -2.10
N PHE A 49 0.12 19.23 -2.56
CA PHE A 49 -0.93 18.27 -2.22
C PHE A 49 -0.89 17.80 -0.78
N PHE A 50 0.24 17.92 -0.06
CA PHE A 50 0.30 17.61 1.37
C PHE A 50 -0.48 18.59 2.24
N LYS A 51 -0.95 19.72 1.67
CA LYS A 51 -1.84 20.68 2.34
C LYS A 51 -3.32 20.31 2.23
N MET A 52 -3.66 19.29 1.44
CA MET A 52 -5.04 18.86 1.24
C MET A 52 -5.47 17.89 2.34
N ASP A 53 -6.73 17.96 2.73
CA ASP A 53 -7.32 17.01 3.66
C ASP A 53 -7.51 15.63 3.00
N GLY A 54 -7.30 14.56 3.77
CA GLY A 54 -7.43 13.20 3.28
C GLY A 54 -7.27 12.17 4.40
N LYS A 55 -7.54 10.90 4.07
CA LYS A 55 -7.37 9.79 5.00
C LYS A 55 -5.90 9.65 5.41
N LYS A 56 -5.67 9.41 6.71
CA LYS A 56 -4.33 9.17 7.26
C LYS A 56 -4.09 7.67 7.38
N PHE A 57 -2.86 7.28 7.07
CA PHE A 57 -2.39 5.90 7.17
C PHE A 57 -1.31 5.81 8.22
N LEU A 58 -1.31 4.71 8.98
CA LEU A 58 -0.17 4.36 9.81
C LEU A 58 0.94 3.90 8.87
N MET A 59 1.94 4.76 8.69
CA MET A 59 3.15 4.42 7.94
C MET A 59 4.30 4.24 8.94
N ASP A 60 4.34 3.08 9.58
CA ASP A 60 5.52 2.69 10.33
C ASP A 60 6.60 2.11 9.40
N ARG A 61 7.82 2.05 9.94
CA ARG A 61 9.01 1.65 9.18
C ARG A 61 8.97 0.18 8.77
N GLU A 62 8.47 -0.69 9.64
CA GLU A 62 8.42 -2.13 9.41
C GLU A 62 7.39 -2.45 8.32
N GLN A 63 6.25 -1.77 8.36
CA GLN A 63 5.26 -1.83 7.31
C GLN A 63 5.82 -1.39 5.96
N LEU A 64 6.42 -0.21 5.89
CA LEU A 64 7.02 0.28 4.63
C LEU A 64 8.06 -0.71 4.09
N ARG A 65 8.85 -1.32 4.97
CA ARG A 65 9.80 -2.38 4.61
C ARG A 65 9.08 -3.58 4.01
N ASN A 66 8.04 -4.09 4.68
CA ASN A 66 7.28 -5.25 4.22
C ASN A 66 6.60 -4.97 2.88
N SER A 67 5.98 -3.80 2.71
CA SER A 67 5.37 -3.36 1.45
C SER A 67 6.41 -3.27 0.34
N CYS A 68 7.59 -2.69 0.61
CA CYS A 68 8.71 -2.62 -0.34
C CYS A 68 9.18 -4.02 -0.77
N ILE A 69 9.42 -4.93 0.17
CA ILE A 69 9.87 -6.31 -0.13
C ILE A 69 8.81 -7.05 -0.95
N GLN A 70 7.54 -6.97 -0.54
CA GLN A 70 6.43 -7.58 -1.26
C GLN A 70 6.36 -7.04 -2.70
N LYS A 71 6.51 -5.72 -2.89
CA LYS A 71 6.44 -5.12 -4.22
C LYS A 71 7.63 -5.49 -5.11
N ILE A 72 8.83 -5.64 -4.54
CA ILE A 72 9.98 -6.20 -5.25
C ILE A 72 9.66 -7.61 -5.73
N SER A 73 9.09 -8.46 -4.86
CA SER A 73 8.70 -9.83 -5.23
C SER A 73 7.68 -9.85 -6.37
N GLU A 74 6.62 -9.03 -6.29
CA GLU A 74 5.64 -8.90 -7.39
C GLU A 74 6.33 -8.48 -8.71
N ALA A 75 7.19 -7.46 -8.68
CA ALA A 75 7.89 -7.00 -9.88
C ALA A 75 8.79 -8.08 -10.48
N GLN A 76 9.48 -8.86 -9.63
CA GLN A 76 10.34 -9.97 -10.05
C GLN A 76 9.51 -11.10 -10.68
N GLU A 77 8.37 -11.45 -10.09
CA GLU A 77 7.45 -12.45 -10.64
C GLU A 77 6.96 -12.05 -12.03
N TRP A 78 6.51 -10.81 -12.19
CA TRP A 78 6.07 -10.28 -13.47
C TRP A 78 7.19 -10.22 -14.51
N SER A 79 8.39 -9.76 -14.12
CA SER A 79 9.57 -9.75 -15.01
C SER A 79 9.90 -11.16 -15.49
N ASN A 80 9.96 -12.13 -14.58
CA ASN A 80 10.22 -13.53 -14.91
C ASN A 80 9.17 -14.10 -15.87
N TYR A 81 7.89 -13.81 -15.62
CA TYR A 81 6.82 -14.29 -16.46
C TYR A 81 6.89 -13.71 -17.88
N VAL A 82 7.12 -12.41 -18.01
CA VAL A 82 7.33 -11.76 -19.33
C VAL A 82 8.57 -12.31 -20.02
N GLY A 83 9.63 -12.58 -19.27
CA GLY A 83 10.91 -13.10 -19.79
C GLY A 83 10.78 -14.44 -20.51
N ILE A 84 9.80 -15.26 -20.13
CA ILE A 84 9.48 -16.52 -20.81
C ILE A 84 9.01 -16.27 -22.26
N TYR A 85 8.31 -15.17 -22.52
CA TYR A 85 7.72 -14.87 -23.83
C TYR A 85 8.64 -14.10 -24.77
N ILE A 86 9.40 -13.12 -24.24
CA ILE A 86 10.18 -12.19 -25.08
C ILE A 86 11.70 -12.30 -24.87
N GLY A 87 12.14 -13.13 -23.93
CA GLY A 87 13.54 -13.29 -23.55
C GLY A 87 14.06 -12.20 -22.60
N ASN A 88 15.00 -12.59 -21.74
CA ASN A 88 15.51 -11.74 -20.67
C ASN A 88 16.31 -10.51 -21.15
N LEU A 89 16.88 -10.56 -22.36
CA LEU A 89 17.64 -9.43 -22.91
C LEU A 89 16.75 -8.20 -23.15
N MET A 90 15.45 -8.41 -23.39
CA MET A 90 14.48 -7.32 -23.60
C MET A 90 14.01 -6.69 -22.28
N LEU A 91 14.42 -7.23 -21.13
CA LEU A 91 13.97 -6.83 -19.80
C LEU A 91 15.01 -6.03 -19.01
N ILE A 92 16.09 -5.57 -19.65
CA ILE A 92 17.20 -4.85 -18.98
C ILE A 92 16.67 -3.70 -18.12
N ASN A 93 15.84 -2.82 -18.67
CA ASN A 93 15.32 -1.66 -17.94
C ASN A 93 14.44 -2.05 -16.74
N ILE A 94 13.67 -3.14 -16.84
CA ILE A 94 12.82 -3.64 -15.74
C ILE A 94 13.70 -4.21 -14.63
N ASN A 95 14.69 -5.02 -15.01
CA ASN A 95 15.61 -5.64 -14.07
C ASN A 95 16.49 -4.59 -13.37
N GLU A 96 16.94 -3.55 -14.07
CA GLU A 96 17.64 -2.42 -13.47
C GLU A 96 16.78 -1.69 -12.42
N LYS A 97 15.47 -1.50 -12.68
CA LYS A 97 14.55 -0.93 -11.68
C LYS A 97 14.38 -1.86 -10.47
N ILE A 98 14.27 -3.17 -10.69
CA ILE A 98 14.17 -4.17 -9.61
C ILE A 98 15.45 -4.15 -8.75
N GLU A 99 16.62 -4.18 -9.36
CA GLU A 99 17.92 -4.10 -8.67
C GLU A 99 18.06 -2.78 -7.89
N ARG A 100 17.63 -1.66 -8.49
CA ARG A 100 17.60 -0.36 -7.81
C ARG A 100 16.67 -0.38 -6.59
N ALA A 101 15.47 -0.97 -6.71
CA ALA A 101 14.54 -1.10 -5.59
C ALA A 101 15.12 -1.96 -4.46
N GLN A 102 15.81 -3.05 -4.80
CA GLN A 102 16.53 -3.89 -3.83
C GLN A 102 17.62 -3.09 -3.10
N LYS A 103 18.42 -2.30 -3.83
CA LYS A 103 19.42 -1.42 -3.23
C LYS A 103 18.80 -0.39 -2.28
N MET A 104 17.68 0.24 -2.68
CA MET A 104 16.95 1.18 -1.83
C MET A 104 16.41 0.50 -0.56
N SER A 105 15.92 -0.74 -0.68
CA SER A 105 15.51 -1.54 0.48
C SER A 105 16.67 -1.78 1.45
N GLN A 106 17.87 -2.08 0.94
CA GLN A 106 19.07 -2.28 1.77
C GLN A 106 19.53 -0.98 2.45
N GLN A 107 19.31 0.16 1.79
CA GLN A 107 19.59 1.50 2.32
C GLN A 107 18.48 2.04 3.22
N GLU A 108 17.47 1.22 3.52
CA GLU A 108 16.29 1.58 4.32
C GLU A 108 15.46 2.73 3.74
N GLU A 109 15.59 2.99 2.42
CA GLU A 109 14.81 3.95 1.64
C GLU A 109 13.50 3.33 1.13
N TYR A 110 12.73 2.72 2.03
CA TYR A 110 11.55 1.92 1.69
C TYR A 110 10.47 2.65 0.86
N PRO A 111 10.16 3.95 1.09
CA PRO A 111 9.20 4.65 0.25
C PRO A 111 9.65 4.74 -1.22
N VAL A 112 10.94 4.98 -1.46
CA VAL A 112 11.47 5.08 -2.83
C VAL A 112 11.51 3.69 -3.46
N CYS A 113 11.93 2.68 -2.70
CA CYS A 113 11.84 1.27 -3.10
C CYS A 113 10.43 0.90 -3.59
N LEU A 114 9.38 1.21 -2.80
CA LEU A 114 8.01 0.85 -3.12
C LEU A 114 7.57 1.44 -4.47
N ILE A 115 7.88 2.71 -4.72
CA ILE A 115 7.58 3.37 -5.99
C ILE A 115 8.37 2.74 -7.14
N THR A 116 9.67 2.54 -6.99
CA THR A 116 10.53 1.98 -8.03
C THR A 116 10.12 0.55 -8.40
N ALA A 117 9.80 -0.29 -7.41
CA ALA A 117 9.29 -1.63 -7.63
C ALA A 117 7.91 -1.61 -8.32
N SER A 118 7.02 -0.70 -7.94
CA SER A 118 5.71 -0.53 -8.59
C SER A 118 5.85 -0.13 -10.06
N GLN A 119 6.79 0.74 -10.39
CA GLN A 119 7.10 1.10 -11.78
C GLN A 119 7.63 -0.10 -12.57
N ALA A 120 8.54 -0.89 -11.99
CA ALA A 120 9.07 -2.08 -12.64
C ALA A 120 7.98 -3.11 -12.95
N LYS A 121 7.06 -3.34 -11.99
CA LYS A 121 5.90 -4.21 -12.19
C LYS A 121 4.98 -3.69 -13.30
N ALA A 122 4.68 -2.40 -13.30
CA ALA A 122 3.84 -1.81 -14.33
C ALA A 122 4.48 -1.86 -15.73
N ASP A 123 5.79 -1.65 -15.85
CA ASP A 123 6.51 -1.84 -17.11
C ASP A 123 6.36 -3.28 -17.62
N ALA A 124 6.57 -4.26 -16.73
CA ALA A 124 6.39 -5.67 -17.05
C ALA A 124 4.95 -5.97 -17.47
N ASN A 125 3.95 -5.41 -16.79
CA ASN A 125 2.54 -5.60 -17.15
C ASN A 125 2.16 -4.91 -18.46
N ALA A 126 2.73 -3.74 -18.77
CA ALA A 126 2.51 -3.04 -20.03
C ALA A 126 3.02 -3.90 -21.20
N ILE A 127 4.22 -4.47 -21.06
CA ILE A 127 4.77 -5.40 -22.04
C ILE A 127 3.89 -6.64 -22.13
N PHE A 128 3.65 -7.32 -21.01
CA PHE A 128 2.86 -8.55 -20.98
C PHE A 128 1.51 -8.39 -21.66
N SER A 129 0.78 -7.34 -21.27
CA SER A 129 -0.57 -7.10 -21.74
C SER A 129 -0.65 -6.59 -23.18
N SER A 130 0.48 -6.16 -23.75
CA SER A 130 0.61 -5.83 -25.16
C SER A 130 0.96 -7.02 -26.06
N ILE A 131 1.37 -8.16 -25.50
CA ILE A 131 1.69 -9.36 -26.27
C ILE A 131 0.44 -9.81 -27.04
N GLY A 132 0.55 -9.86 -28.37
CA GLY A 132 -0.53 -10.28 -29.25
C GLY A 132 -1.57 -9.19 -29.58
N LEU A 133 -1.39 -7.95 -29.09
CA LEU A 133 -2.20 -6.83 -29.55
C LEU A 133 -1.81 -6.43 -30.97
N ASN A 134 -2.82 -6.21 -31.81
CA ASN A 134 -2.64 -5.63 -33.13
C ASN A 134 -3.12 -4.16 -33.14
N ASP A 135 -2.76 -3.41 -34.18
CA ASP A 135 -3.09 -1.99 -34.32
C ASP A 135 -4.60 -1.71 -34.35
N GLY A 136 -5.42 -2.71 -34.71
CA GLY A 136 -6.89 -2.61 -34.70
C GLY A 136 -7.48 -2.71 -33.30
N ALA A 137 -6.88 -3.51 -32.42
CA ALA A 137 -7.38 -3.79 -31.07
C ALA A 137 -6.78 -2.89 -29.98
N ILE A 138 -5.62 -2.27 -30.22
CA ILE A 138 -4.92 -1.45 -29.20
C ILE A 138 -5.79 -0.31 -28.67
N GLN A 139 -6.64 0.31 -29.51
CA GLN A 139 -7.49 1.41 -29.06
C GLN A 139 -8.57 0.95 -28.09
N GLU A 140 -9.22 -0.19 -28.39
CA GLU A 140 -10.21 -0.78 -27.50
C GLU A 140 -9.56 -1.23 -26.18
N PHE A 141 -8.36 -1.79 -26.27
CA PHE A 141 -7.58 -2.20 -25.12
C PHE A 141 -7.20 -1.02 -24.22
N LEU A 142 -6.70 0.09 -24.79
CA LEU A 142 -6.41 1.32 -24.06
C LEU A 142 -7.67 1.87 -23.37
N ASN A 143 -8.81 1.89 -24.04
CA ASN A 143 -10.07 2.33 -23.46
C ASN A 143 -10.50 1.43 -22.29
N SER A 144 -10.26 0.11 -22.38
CA SER A 144 -10.50 -0.83 -21.29
C SER A 144 -9.60 -0.53 -20.08
N LYS A 145 -8.31 -0.28 -20.30
CA LYS A 145 -7.35 0.11 -19.25
C LYS A 145 -7.72 1.44 -18.60
N GLN A 146 -8.13 2.43 -19.38
CA GLN A 146 -8.62 3.71 -18.87
C GLN A 146 -9.80 3.53 -17.92
N LYS A 147 -10.82 2.74 -18.32
CA LYS A 147 -11.96 2.44 -17.46
C LYS A 147 -11.56 1.71 -16.17
N ALA A 148 -10.55 0.84 -16.23
CA ALA A 148 -10.02 0.19 -15.04
C ALA A 148 -9.38 1.21 -14.09
N VAL A 149 -8.55 2.11 -14.61
CA VAL A 149 -7.93 3.21 -13.83
C VAL A 149 -9.00 4.10 -13.20
N GLU A 150 -9.97 4.56 -13.98
CA GLU A 150 -11.08 5.38 -13.50
C GLU A 150 -11.84 4.71 -12.37
N ARG A 151 -12.09 3.41 -12.48
CA ARG A 151 -12.76 2.63 -11.43
C ARG A 151 -11.96 2.61 -10.14
N VAL A 152 -10.65 2.34 -10.20
CA VAL A 152 -9.79 2.30 -9.01
C VAL A 152 -9.69 3.68 -8.37
N ILE A 153 -9.50 4.73 -9.17
CA ILE A 153 -9.48 6.12 -8.67
C ILE A 153 -10.81 6.47 -8.00
N ALA A 154 -11.95 6.15 -8.64
CA ALA A 154 -13.27 6.44 -8.10
C ALA A 154 -13.55 5.68 -6.80
N ALA A 155 -13.18 4.40 -6.74
CA ALA A 155 -13.32 3.57 -5.53
C ALA A 155 -12.51 4.15 -4.37
N ASN A 156 -11.22 4.43 -4.58
CA ASN A 156 -10.36 5.01 -3.55
C ASN A 156 -10.84 6.39 -3.12
N SER A 157 -11.31 7.21 -4.07
CA SER A 157 -11.88 8.53 -3.77
C SER A 157 -13.14 8.44 -2.91
N ALA A 158 -14.00 7.45 -3.16
CA ALA A 158 -15.20 7.20 -2.36
C ALA A 158 -14.85 6.78 -0.91
N GLU A 159 -13.69 6.17 -0.71
CA GLU A 159 -13.14 5.81 0.61
C GLU A 159 -12.35 6.96 1.27
N GLY A 160 -12.32 8.14 0.65
CA GLY A 160 -11.60 9.32 1.14
C GLY A 160 -10.09 9.30 0.87
N ILE A 161 -9.63 8.42 -0.02
CA ILE A 161 -8.24 8.25 -0.43
C ILE A 161 -8.13 8.68 -1.89
N PHE A 162 -7.85 9.95 -2.18
CA PHE A 162 -7.65 10.38 -3.57
C PHE A 162 -6.22 10.01 -4.04
N PRO A 163 -6.04 9.07 -5.01
CA PRO A 163 -4.72 8.60 -5.40
C PRO A 163 -4.06 9.57 -6.40
N ILE A 164 -3.46 10.63 -5.89
CA ILE A 164 -2.96 11.73 -6.74
C ILE A 164 -1.91 11.25 -7.75
N LEU A 165 -1.02 10.33 -7.36
CA LEU A 165 -0.02 9.75 -8.27
C LEU A 165 -0.69 9.00 -9.42
N GLY A 166 -1.62 8.12 -9.10
CA GLY A 166 -2.39 7.39 -10.08
C GLY A 166 -3.14 8.33 -11.03
N TYR A 167 -3.79 9.35 -10.48
CA TYR A 167 -4.50 10.37 -11.26
C TYR A 167 -3.58 11.16 -12.19
N SER A 168 -2.40 11.57 -11.74
CA SER A 168 -1.46 12.30 -12.61
C SER A 168 -0.93 11.45 -13.76
N TYR A 169 -0.61 10.17 -13.50
CA TYR A 169 -0.22 9.26 -14.58
C TYR A 169 -1.36 8.98 -15.55
N TYR A 170 -2.60 8.87 -15.06
CA TYR A 170 -3.79 8.75 -15.89
C TYR A 170 -3.97 9.96 -16.82
N GLN A 171 -3.88 11.18 -16.29
CA GLN A 171 -4.00 12.40 -17.07
C GLN A 171 -2.90 12.49 -18.15
N TYR A 172 -1.67 12.13 -17.79
CA TYR A 172 -0.58 12.12 -18.75
C TYR A 172 -0.78 11.06 -19.84
N ALA A 173 -1.24 9.86 -19.47
CA ALA A 173 -1.57 8.83 -20.43
C ALA A 173 -2.64 9.29 -21.43
N GLN A 174 -3.67 10.00 -20.99
CA GLN A 174 -4.70 10.56 -21.87
C GLN A 174 -4.13 11.54 -22.89
N SER A 175 -3.17 12.37 -22.48
CA SER A 175 -2.51 13.32 -23.39
C SER A 175 -1.71 12.64 -24.51
N LEU A 176 -1.28 11.39 -24.29
CA LEU A 176 -0.47 10.60 -25.20
C LEU A 176 -1.30 9.68 -26.10
N GLN A 177 -2.52 9.32 -25.71
CA GLN A 177 -3.31 8.26 -26.34
C GLN A 177 -3.42 8.35 -27.88
N GLN A 178 -3.47 9.57 -28.43
CA GLN A 178 -3.56 9.79 -29.88
C GLN A 178 -2.21 9.85 -30.60
N LYS A 179 -1.14 10.20 -29.88
CA LYS A 179 0.20 10.44 -30.46
C LYS A 179 1.12 9.24 -30.27
N ASP A 180 1.02 8.57 -29.13
CA ASP A 180 1.87 7.46 -28.73
C ASP A 180 1.08 6.49 -27.84
N LYS A 181 0.49 5.49 -28.49
CA LYS A 181 -0.40 4.51 -27.87
C LYS A 181 0.32 3.57 -26.90
N PHE A 182 1.56 3.17 -27.20
CA PHE A 182 2.32 2.26 -26.35
C PHE A 182 2.83 2.98 -25.11
N THR A 183 3.33 4.21 -25.25
CA THR A 183 3.70 5.02 -24.09
C THR A 183 2.46 5.36 -23.25
N SER A 184 1.32 5.66 -23.89
CA SER A 184 0.04 5.80 -23.18
C SER A 184 -0.32 4.56 -22.37
N LEU A 185 -0.10 3.34 -22.89
CA LEU A 185 -0.35 2.10 -22.17
C LEU A 185 0.52 1.98 -20.92
N VAL A 186 1.83 2.24 -21.04
CA VAL A 186 2.76 2.23 -19.89
C VAL A 186 2.27 3.17 -18.79
N TYR A 187 1.85 4.39 -19.14
CA TYR A 187 1.36 5.33 -18.15
C TYR A 187 -0.01 4.96 -17.56
N LEU A 188 -0.85 4.21 -18.28
CA LEU A 188 -2.06 3.62 -17.68
C LEU A 188 -1.72 2.53 -16.67
N GLU A 189 -0.70 1.71 -16.93
CA GLU A 189 -0.21 0.73 -15.96
C GLU A 189 0.40 1.41 -14.73
N TYR A 190 1.15 2.50 -14.91
CA TYR A 190 1.60 3.33 -13.78
C TYR A 190 0.41 3.89 -13.01
N ALA A 191 -0.62 4.36 -13.70
CA ALA A 191 -1.82 4.88 -13.06
C ALA A 191 -2.53 3.80 -12.22
N LEU A 192 -2.65 2.56 -12.73
CA LEU A 192 -3.22 1.44 -12.00
C LEU A 192 -2.41 1.12 -10.74
N GLU A 193 -1.10 0.85 -10.89
CA GLU A 193 -0.25 0.46 -9.77
C GLU A 193 -0.16 1.54 -8.69
N MET A 194 -0.11 2.81 -9.09
CA MET A 194 0.01 3.93 -8.15
C MET A 194 -1.32 4.34 -7.54
N SER A 195 -2.44 3.92 -8.14
CA SER A 195 -3.76 4.13 -7.53
C SER A 195 -4.03 3.15 -6.40
N ASP A 196 -3.51 1.92 -6.49
CA ASP A 196 -3.85 0.83 -5.59
C ASP A 196 -2.90 0.67 -4.38
N LEU A 197 -2.02 1.65 -4.14
CA LEU A 197 -1.01 1.54 -3.08
C LEU A 197 -1.58 1.50 -1.65
N SER A 198 -2.83 1.93 -1.46
CA SER A 198 -3.49 1.90 -0.14
C SER A 198 -3.60 0.48 0.43
N ILE A 199 -3.66 -0.56 -0.41
CA ILE A 199 -3.74 -1.96 0.04
C ILE A 199 -2.54 -2.38 0.91
N TYR A 200 -1.41 -1.69 0.78
CA TYR A 200 -0.19 -1.99 1.54
C TYR A 200 -0.15 -1.29 2.90
N PHE A 201 -1.12 -0.42 3.21
CA PHE A 201 -1.15 0.38 4.43
C PHE A 201 -2.48 0.20 5.19
N PRO A 202 -2.45 -0.10 6.49
CA PRO A 202 -3.64 -0.31 7.27
C PRO A 202 -4.20 1.07 7.59
N GLU A 203 -5.50 1.15 7.72
CA GLU A 203 -6.11 2.39 8.14
C GLU A 203 -5.73 2.67 9.60
N GLU A 204 -5.48 3.95 9.90
CA GLU A 204 -5.33 4.40 11.28
C GLU A 204 -6.69 4.27 11.98
N ASN A 205 -7.00 3.06 12.47
CA ASN A 205 -8.17 2.83 13.30
C ASN A 205 -7.97 3.61 14.60
N LEU A 206 -8.67 4.75 14.74
CA LEU A 206 -8.73 5.56 15.97
C LEU A 206 -9.17 4.76 17.21
N ALA A 207 -9.70 3.55 17.03
CA ALA A 207 -10.05 2.62 18.10
C ALA A 207 -8.85 1.81 18.67
N SER A 208 -7.67 1.87 18.04
CA SER A 208 -6.51 1.02 18.40
C SER A 208 -5.52 1.68 19.36
N SER A 209 -5.78 2.91 19.81
CA SER A 209 -5.00 3.57 20.86
C SER A 209 -5.36 3.09 22.27
N VAL A 210 -6.14 2.00 22.40
CA VAL A 210 -6.20 1.23 23.64
C VAL A 210 -4.92 0.42 23.73
N THR A 211 -3.91 1.02 24.34
CA THR A 211 -2.71 0.32 24.80
C THR A 211 -3.10 -0.99 25.50
N PRO A 212 -2.61 -2.16 25.07
CA PRO A 212 -2.88 -3.42 25.76
C PRO A 212 -2.10 -3.57 27.08
N SER A 213 -1.47 -2.50 27.58
CA SER A 213 -0.64 -2.56 28.79
C SER A 213 -1.44 -2.61 30.10
N ASN A 214 -2.77 -2.47 30.07
CA ASN A 214 -3.62 -2.62 31.27
C ASN A 214 -4.65 -3.75 31.19
N PHE A 215 -4.73 -4.51 30.10
CA PHE A 215 -5.75 -5.56 29.96
C PHE A 215 -5.46 -6.83 30.78
N PHE A 216 -4.20 -7.03 31.22
CA PHE A 216 -3.82 -8.19 32.04
C PHE A 216 -3.97 -8.01 33.56
N GLN A 217 -4.32 -6.81 34.05
CA GLN A 217 -4.55 -6.60 35.50
C GLN A 217 -6.04 -6.59 35.90
N ALA A 218 -6.97 -6.54 34.94
CA ALA A 218 -8.41 -6.50 35.21
C ALA A 218 -9.20 -7.84 35.15
N PRO A 219 -8.69 -9.03 34.75
CA PRO A 219 -9.56 -10.20 34.65
C PRO A 219 -9.74 -10.98 35.96
N TYR A 220 -8.88 -10.81 36.97
CA TYR A 220 -9.00 -11.58 38.22
C TYR A 220 -10.12 -11.07 39.14
N PHE A 221 -10.33 -9.74 39.20
CA PHE A 221 -11.36 -9.16 40.07
C PHE A 221 -12.78 -9.46 39.58
N LEU A 222 -13.03 -9.40 38.27
CA LEU A 222 -14.34 -9.73 37.69
C LEU A 222 -14.69 -11.22 37.83
N VAL A 223 -13.70 -12.10 37.70
CA VAL A 223 -13.89 -13.54 37.95
C VAL A 223 -14.15 -13.81 39.44
N LEU A 224 -13.45 -13.13 40.34
CA LEU A 224 -13.69 -13.22 41.79
C LEU A 224 -15.09 -12.70 42.18
N GLU A 225 -15.52 -11.57 41.62
CA GLU A 225 -16.88 -11.05 41.84
C GLU A 225 -17.95 -12.02 41.34
N GLY A 226 -17.75 -12.63 40.17
CA GLY A 226 -18.64 -13.66 39.64
C GLY A 226 -18.74 -14.89 40.55
N ILE A 227 -17.62 -15.35 41.11
CA ILE A 227 -17.60 -16.49 42.05
C ILE A 227 -18.30 -16.13 43.35
N VAL A 228 -18.05 -14.94 43.91
CA VAL A 228 -18.69 -14.50 45.17
C VAL A 228 -20.20 -14.37 45.00
N LEU A 229 -20.67 -13.76 43.90
CA LEU A 229 -22.09 -13.65 43.60
C LEU A 229 -22.74 -15.03 43.39
N GLY A 230 -22.04 -15.96 42.73
CA GLY A 230 -22.50 -17.35 42.55
C GLY A 230 -22.67 -18.10 43.87
N VAL A 231 -21.72 -17.97 44.80
CA VAL A 231 -21.77 -18.60 46.13
C VAL A 231 -22.90 -18.00 46.98
N ILE A 232 -23.07 -16.68 46.94
CA ILE A 232 -24.17 -16.00 47.66
C ILE A 232 -25.53 -16.48 47.13
N GLY A 233 -25.69 -16.56 45.81
CA GLY A 233 -26.91 -17.05 45.18
C GLY A 233 -27.26 -18.48 45.58
N THR A 234 -26.27 -19.38 45.59
CA THR A 234 -26.49 -20.79 45.99
C THR A 234 -26.83 -20.95 47.46
N LEU A 235 -26.19 -20.19 48.36
CA LEU A 235 -26.51 -20.20 49.78
C LEU A 235 -27.92 -19.66 50.07
N LEU A 236 -28.36 -18.62 49.35
CA LEU A 236 -29.73 -18.09 49.46
C LEU A 236 -30.77 -19.12 49.04
N VAL A 237 -30.56 -19.78 47.89
CA VAL A 237 -31.47 -20.85 47.42
C VAL A 237 -31.53 -22.00 48.42
N PHE A 238 -30.38 -22.43 48.96
CA PHE A 238 -30.33 -23.48 49.97
C PHE A 238 -31.06 -23.08 51.27
N TYR A 239 -30.91 -21.83 51.72
CA TYR A 239 -31.57 -21.33 52.91
C TYR A 239 -33.09 -21.24 52.75
N ILE A 240 -33.57 -20.76 51.60
CA ILE A 240 -34.99 -20.72 51.25
C ILE A 240 -35.56 -22.14 51.20
N HIS A 241 -34.86 -23.08 50.54
CA HIS A 241 -35.31 -24.46 50.44
C HIS A 241 -35.38 -25.14 51.82
N LYS A 242 -34.36 -24.94 52.68
CA LYS A 242 -34.34 -25.44 54.06
C LYS A 242 -35.45 -24.84 54.92
N SER A 243 -35.77 -23.55 54.75
CA SER A 243 -36.86 -22.86 55.47
C SER A 243 -38.23 -23.46 55.12
N ILE A 244 -38.47 -23.71 53.83
CA ILE A 244 -39.72 -24.33 53.34
C ILE A 244 -39.83 -25.77 53.85
N TYR A 245 -38.75 -26.55 53.80
CA TYR A 245 -38.73 -27.94 54.27
C TYR A 245 -38.88 -28.09 55.80
N ARG A 246 -38.54 -27.05 56.58
CA ARG A 246 -38.69 -27.07 58.04
C ARG A 246 -40.12 -26.84 58.49
N LYS A 247 -40.95 -26.16 57.69
CA LYS A 247 -42.38 -25.94 57.96
C LYS A 247 -43.26 -27.14 57.60
N SER A 248 -42.76 -28.12 56.84
CA SER A 248 -43.53 -29.29 56.38
C SER A 248 -43.35 -30.55 57.25
N LYS A 249 -42.60 -30.50 58.36
CA LYS A 249 -42.53 -31.64 59.30
C LYS A 249 -43.77 -31.66 60.21
N PRO A 250 -44.66 -32.67 60.13
CA PRO A 250 -45.76 -32.80 61.07
C PRO A 250 -45.21 -33.08 62.49
N PRO A 251 -45.89 -32.62 63.55
CA PRO A 251 -45.45 -32.84 64.92
C PRO A 251 -45.38 -34.34 65.21
N ARG A 252 -44.26 -34.80 65.78
CA ARG A 252 -44.14 -36.15 66.34
C ARG A 252 -45.21 -36.32 67.42
N LYS A 253 -46.17 -37.21 67.19
CA LYS A 253 -47.05 -37.70 68.25
C LYS A 253 -46.19 -38.40 69.30
N ILE A 254 -46.21 -37.89 70.52
CA ILE A 254 -45.66 -38.53 71.71
C ILE A 254 -46.70 -39.61 72.10
N LEU A 255 -46.32 -40.88 72.03
CA LEU A 255 -47.06 -41.97 72.67
C LEU A 255 -46.57 -42.05 74.12
N ILE A 256 -47.54 -41.94 75.03
CA ILE A 256 -47.43 -42.25 76.47
C ILE A 256 -47.33 -43.77 76.61
#